data_AF-A0AAI8BEK9-F1
#
_entry.id   AF-A0AAI8BEK9-F1
#
_cell.length_a   1.000
_cell.length_b   1.000
_cell.length_c   1.000
_cell.angle_alpha   90.00
_cell.angle_beta   90.00
_cell.angle_gamma   90.00
#
_symmetry.space_group_name_H-M   'P 1'
#
loop_
_entity.id
_entity.type
_entity.pdbx_description
1 polymer ?
#
loop_
_entity_poly.entity_id
_entity_poly.type
_entity_poly.pdbx_seq_one_letter_code
_entity_poly.pdbx_strand_id
1 'polypeptide(L)'
;MANEAITTDSLAVAERVRELMTRHGIGKRQQTTELCRILDLSFSQGHRKLRGSSPWTLAQIKKVAEAYGEPAAQLFGAQALDPGMVGACARDAVLYAGIAEIPCTAWIGGLLDAGARPEFVAYEQQGRWRVLRHTGVLYQNAYDVHKIEIYPRRAENDKLLVAVIDADSVSAGEVCRYLDEQGFVTARFGGVDAFVDALQGQAFDAVVTEWMFDGRTAADAIQAVRASDNPGAPIFVLTGDLLTGRASEAEISEVIRVYDAVCYEKPARMAILSADLAKRLSRA
;
A
#
# COMPACT_ATOMS: atom_id res chain seq x y z
N MET A 1 34.79 19.73 1.62
CA MET A 1 33.38 19.27 1.56
C MET A 1 33.10 18.32 0.37
N ALA A 2 33.19 18.71 -0.91
CA ALA A 2 32.91 17.76 -2.02
C ALA A 2 33.95 16.62 -2.17
N ASN A 3 35.24 16.90 -1.91
CA ASN A 3 36.32 15.92 -2.06
C ASN A 3 36.38 14.89 -0.90
N GLU A 4 35.83 15.22 0.27
CA GLU A 4 35.76 14.35 1.45
C GLU A 4 34.61 13.33 1.33
N ALA A 5 33.48 13.73 0.73
CA ALA A 5 32.36 12.81 0.48
C ALA A 5 32.72 11.72 -0.54
N ILE A 6 33.38 12.11 -1.65
CA ILE A 6 33.80 11.18 -2.71
C ILE A 6 34.84 10.15 -2.21
N THR A 7 35.72 10.57 -1.31
CA THR A 7 36.74 9.68 -0.71
C THR A 7 36.14 8.74 0.33
N THR A 8 35.14 9.19 1.11
CA THR A 8 34.40 8.37 2.08
C THR A 8 33.60 7.27 1.38
N ASP A 9 32.89 7.58 0.29
CA ASP A 9 32.16 6.59 -0.51
C ASP A 9 33.09 5.58 -1.18
N SER A 10 34.24 6.04 -1.67
CA SER A 10 35.22 5.17 -2.33
C SER A 10 35.88 4.18 -1.38
N LEU A 11 36.13 4.59 -0.13
CA LEU A 11 36.64 3.71 0.92
C LEU A 11 35.59 2.68 1.34
N ALA A 12 34.33 3.10 1.48
CA ALA A 12 33.24 2.21 1.87
C ALA A 12 32.96 1.12 0.81
N VAL A 13 33.07 1.44 -0.48
CA VAL A 13 33.01 0.46 -1.57
C VAL A 13 34.23 -0.48 -1.52
N ALA A 14 35.42 0.05 -1.23
CA ALA A 14 36.64 -0.76 -1.12
C ALA A 14 36.59 -1.79 0.01
N GLU A 15 36.01 -1.45 1.17
CA GLU A 15 35.79 -2.39 2.28
C GLU A 15 34.89 -3.56 1.84
N ARG A 16 33.74 -3.25 1.23
CA ARG A 16 32.76 -4.25 0.77
C ARG A 16 33.34 -5.19 -0.28
N VAL A 17 34.14 -4.66 -1.21
CA VAL A 17 34.85 -5.50 -2.20
C VAL A 17 35.84 -6.45 -1.51
N ARG A 18 36.54 -6.00 -0.47
CA ARG A 18 37.45 -6.87 0.31
C ARG A 18 36.70 -7.94 1.10
N GLU A 19 35.56 -7.60 1.69
CA GLU A 19 34.69 -8.54 2.39
C GLU A 19 34.11 -9.58 1.43
N LEU A 20 33.60 -9.15 0.26
CA LEU A 20 33.13 -10.04 -0.79
C LEU A 20 34.23 -11.04 -1.18
N MET A 21 35.42 -10.55 -1.53
CA MET A 21 36.57 -11.39 -1.87
C MET A 21 36.93 -12.38 -0.75
N THR A 22 36.84 -11.95 0.51
CA THR A 22 37.09 -12.82 1.67
C THR A 22 36.05 -13.93 1.79
N ARG A 23 34.75 -13.63 1.59
CA ARG A 23 33.67 -14.64 1.57
C ARG A 23 33.85 -15.68 0.46
N HIS A 24 34.44 -15.29 -0.67
CA HIS A 24 34.78 -16.18 -1.78
C HIS A 24 36.18 -16.82 -1.64
N GLY A 25 36.79 -16.78 -0.44
CA GLY A 25 38.04 -17.50 -0.15
C GLY A 25 39.33 -16.80 -0.58
N ILE A 26 39.25 -15.55 -1.06
CA ILE A 26 40.43 -14.79 -1.50
C ILE A 26 41.09 -14.11 -0.29
N GLY A 27 42.25 -14.64 0.12
CA GLY A 27 43.03 -14.11 1.22
C GLY A 27 43.55 -12.68 0.97
N LYS A 28 43.71 -11.89 2.04
CA LYS A 28 44.12 -10.46 2.01
C LYS A 28 45.32 -10.15 1.09
N ARG A 29 46.31 -11.04 1.02
CA ARG A 29 47.51 -10.87 0.18
C ARG A 29 47.23 -11.00 -1.32
N GLN A 30 46.16 -11.69 -1.71
CA GLN A 30 45.80 -11.97 -3.10
C GLN A 30 44.73 -11.00 -3.64
N GLN A 31 44.03 -10.27 -2.77
CA GLN A 31 42.91 -9.39 -3.15
C GLN A 31 43.28 -8.30 -4.17
N THR A 32 44.48 -7.73 -4.09
CA THR A 32 44.92 -6.73 -5.09
C THR A 32 45.12 -7.36 -6.46
N THR A 33 45.78 -8.53 -6.50
CA THR A 33 45.99 -9.29 -7.75
C THR A 33 44.67 -9.72 -8.36
N GLU A 34 43.74 -10.21 -7.54
CA GLU A 34 42.42 -10.64 -8.00
C GLU A 34 41.58 -9.47 -8.51
N LEU A 35 41.60 -8.32 -7.83
CA LEU A 35 40.93 -7.11 -8.31
C LEU A 35 41.48 -6.66 -9.67
N CYS A 36 42.81 -6.67 -9.81
CA CYS A 36 43.48 -6.33 -11.07
C CYS A 36 43.06 -7.25 -12.21
N ARG A 37 42.95 -8.57 -11.94
CA ARG A 37 42.47 -9.56 -12.90
C ARG A 37 41.03 -9.28 -13.36
N ILE A 38 40.14 -8.97 -12.44
CA ILE A 38 38.72 -8.71 -12.74
C ILE A 38 38.55 -7.40 -13.51
N LEU A 39 39.21 -6.33 -13.07
CA LEU A 39 39.01 -4.99 -13.62
C LEU A 39 39.95 -4.63 -14.78
N ASP A 40 40.90 -5.51 -15.12
CA ASP A 40 41.96 -5.26 -16.10
C ASP A 40 42.75 -3.98 -15.75
N LEU A 41 43.29 -3.96 -14.52
CA LEU A 41 44.01 -2.81 -13.95
C LEU A 41 45.45 -3.17 -13.60
N SER A 42 46.35 -2.18 -13.67
CA SER A 42 47.69 -2.32 -13.09
C SER A 42 47.62 -2.54 -11.57
N PHE A 43 48.64 -3.21 -11.02
CA PHE A 43 48.74 -3.49 -9.58
C PHE A 43 48.59 -2.22 -8.73
N SER A 44 49.26 -1.13 -9.12
CA SER A 44 49.19 0.15 -8.42
C SER A 44 47.77 0.76 -8.43
N GLN A 45 47.03 0.62 -9.53
CA GLN A 45 45.65 1.10 -9.62
C GLN A 45 44.69 0.24 -8.77
N GLY A 46 44.83 -1.08 -8.82
CA GLY A 46 44.06 -1.99 -7.97
C GLY A 46 44.32 -1.74 -6.48
N HIS A 47 45.58 -1.54 -6.10
CA HIS A 47 45.94 -1.25 -4.71
C HIS A 47 45.34 0.06 -4.21
N ARG A 48 45.41 1.12 -5.02
CA ARG A 48 44.81 2.42 -4.68
C ARG A 48 43.28 2.33 -4.53
N LYS A 49 42.61 1.57 -5.39
CA LYS A 49 41.16 1.32 -5.28
C LYS A 49 40.79 0.59 -3.99
N LEU A 50 41.51 -0.46 -3.61
CA LEU A 50 41.27 -1.20 -2.37
C LEU A 50 41.59 -0.40 -1.10
N ARG A 51 42.38 0.69 -1.20
CA ARG A 51 42.62 1.63 -0.10
C ARG A 51 41.68 2.84 -0.10
N GLY A 52 40.71 2.91 -1.02
CA GLY A 52 39.80 4.05 -1.14
C GLY A 52 40.44 5.35 -1.64
N SER A 53 41.70 5.31 -2.11
CA SER A 53 42.42 6.49 -2.63
C SER A 53 42.21 6.75 -4.12
N SER A 54 41.29 6.00 -4.74
CA SER A 54 40.82 6.20 -6.11
C SER A 54 39.32 5.96 -6.18
N PRO A 55 38.57 6.79 -6.94
CA PRO A 55 37.13 6.64 -7.06
C PRO A 55 36.74 5.34 -7.76
N TRP A 56 35.59 4.80 -7.38
CA TRP A 56 34.96 3.65 -8.03
C TRP A 56 33.89 4.10 -9.02
N THR A 57 33.90 3.54 -10.22
CA THR A 57 32.81 3.76 -11.18
C THR A 57 31.76 2.67 -11.07
N LEU A 58 30.52 2.99 -11.46
CA LEU A 58 29.42 2.03 -11.47
C LEU A 58 29.71 0.79 -12.32
N ALA A 59 30.38 0.97 -13.46
CA ALA A 59 30.80 -0.13 -14.32
C ALA A 59 31.81 -1.07 -13.64
N GLN A 60 32.77 -0.52 -12.87
CA GLN A 60 33.75 -1.33 -12.15
C GLN A 60 33.10 -2.14 -11.02
N ILE A 61 32.17 -1.53 -10.28
CA ILE A 61 31.46 -2.21 -9.20
C ILE A 61 30.62 -3.36 -9.74
N LYS A 62 29.87 -3.14 -10.84
CA LYS A 62 29.11 -4.19 -11.52
C LYS A 62 30.00 -5.35 -11.98
N LYS A 63 31.12 -5.05 -12.63
CA LYS A 63 32.06 -6.06 -13.12
C LYS A 63 32.63 -6.94 -12.00
N VAL A 64 32.89 -6.37 -10.82
CA VAL A 64 33.30 -7.14 -9.64
C VAL A 64 32.18 -8.02 -9.11
N ALA A 65 30.96 -7.50 -9.01
CA ALA A 65 29.82 -8.27 -8.52
C ALA A 65 29.49 -9.47 -9.44
N GLU A 66 29.48 -9.23 -10.76
CA GLU A 66 29.26 -10.25 -11.79
C GLU A 66 30.32 -11.37 -11.75
N ALA A 67 31.59 -11.04 -11.45
CA ALA A 67 32.66 -12.03 -11.34
C ALA A 67 32.43 -13.05 -10.21
N TYR A 68 31.59 -12.71 -9.22
CA TYR A 68 31.24 -13.58 -8.09
C TYR A 68 29.77 -14.03 -8.11
N GLY A 69 28.99 -13.65 -9.13
CA GLY A 69 27.57 -13.99 -9.23
C GLY A 69 26.66 -13.28 -8.22
N GLU A 70 27.10 -12.13 -7.69
CA GLU A 70 26.38 -11.37 -6.66
C GLU A 70 25.73 -10.10 -7.25
N PRO A 71 24.59 -9.64 -6.70
CA PRO A 71 23.98 -8.37 -7.11
C PRO A 71 24.88 -7.16 -6.81
N ALA A 72 25.13 -6.31 -7.80
CA ALA A 72 25.97 -5.11 -7.65
C ALA A 72 25.50 -4.17 -6.53
N ALA A 73 24.21 -4.16 -6.21
CA ALA A 73 23.61 -3.37 -5.13
C ALA A 73 24.23 -3.65 -3.74
N GLN A 74 24.78 -4.85 -3.50
CA GLN A 74 25.47 -5.19 -2.26
C GLN A 74 26.83 -4.48 -2.12
N LEU A 75 27.45 -4.10 -3.25
CA LEU A 75 28.73 -3.38 -3.29
C LEU A 75 28.55 -1.86 -3.38
N PHE A 76 27.39 -1.40 -3.84
CA PHE A 76 26.92 -0.05 -3.55
C PHE A 76 26.65 0.10 -2.07
N GLY A 77 26.57 1.33 -1.59
CA GLY A 77 26.04 1.61 -0.27
C GLY A 77 24.62 1.06 -0.11
N ALA A 78 24.48 -0.25 0.11
CA ALA A 78 23.64 -0.74 1.17
C ALA A 78 24.14 0.01 2.40
N GLN A 79 23.32 0.96 2.86
CA GLN A 79 23.36 1.51 4.21
C GLN A 79 23.97 0.43 5.11
N ALA A 80 25.06 0.78 5.81
CA ALA A 80 25.71 -0.10 6.79
C ALA A 80 24.64 -0.99 7.40
N LEU A 81 24.74 -2.32 7.20
CA LEU A 81 23.76 -3.34 7.62
C LEU A 81 22.94 -2.74 8.75
N ASP A 82 21.72 -2.30 8.44
CA ASP A 82 20.91 -1.52 9.37
C ASP A 82 20.99 -2.26 10.71
N PRO A 83 21.46 -1.64 11.81
CA PRO A 83 21.78 -2.38 13.03
C PRO A 83 20.64 -3.31 13.48
N GLY A 84 19.40 -2.95 13.14
CA GLY A 84 18.19 -3.77 13.33
C GLY A 84 18.03 -4.99 12.42
N MET A 85 18.97 -5.29 11.52
CA MET A 85 18.95 -6.44 10.60
C MET A 85 20.04 -7.47 10.91
N VAL A 86 21.07 -7.12 11.69
CA VAL A 86 22.16 -8.04 12.03
C VAL A 86 21.65 -9.09 13.01
N GLY A 87 21.81 -10.38 12.65
CA GLY A 87 21.40 -11.50 13.51
C GLY A 87 19.89 -11.76 13.60
N ALA A 88 19.08 -11.13 12.73
CA ALA A 88 17.63 -11.30 12.69
C ALA A 88 17.12 -11.66 11.30
N CYS A 89 16.02 -12.41 11.23
CA CYS A 89 15.36 -12.79 9.98
C CYS A 89 14.13 -11.93 9.74
N ALA A 90 14.00 -11.38 8.53
CA ALA A 90 12.79 -10.69 8.10
C ALA A 90 11.61 -11.69 8.02
N ARG A 91 10.49 -11.32 8.63
CA ARG A 91 9.24 -12.10 8.64
C ARG A 91 8.06 -11.17 8.42
N ASP A 92 7.10 -11.62 7.62
CA ASP A 92 5.78 -10.97 7.55
C ASP A 92 5.06 -11.16 8.88
N ALA A 93 4.61 -10.05 9.46
CA ALA A 93 4.04 -10.01 10.79
C ALA A 93 2.88 -9.00 10.89
N VAL A 94 2.21 -9.02 12.05
CA VAL A 94 1.24 -8.00 12.44
C VAL A 94 1.72 -7.33 13.71
N LEU A 95 1.87 -6.01 13.66
CA LEU A 95 2.06 -5.18 14.84
C LEU A 95 0.70 -4.89 15.48
N TYR A 96 0.57 -5.27 16.76
CA TYR A 96 -0.57 -4.95 17.59
C TYR A 96 -0.28 -3.67 18.39
N ALA A 97 -0.96 -2.58 18.02
CA ALA A 97 -0.91 -1.29 18.70
C ALA A 97 -2.28 -0.97 19.32
N GLY A 98 -2.54 -1.51 20.52
CA GLY A 98 -3.87 -1.45 21.13
C GLY A 98 -4.84 -2.38 20.40
N ILE A 99 -5.92 -1.82 19.85
CA ILE A 99 -6.88 -2.56 19.00
C ILE A 99 -6.49 -2.60 17.52
N ALA A 100 -5.47 -1.83 17.11
CA ALA A 100 -5.07 -1.74 15.72
C ALA A 100 -4.16 -2.91 15.32
N GLU A 101 -4.50 -3.56 14.21
CA GLU A 101 -3.67 -4.56 13.54
C GLU A 101 -2.98 -3.95 12.33
N ILE A 102 -1.66 -3.77 12.42
CA ILE A 102 -0.87 -3.10 11.39
C ILE A 102 0.04 -4.13 10.73
N PRO A 103 -0.15 -4.46 9.43
CA PRO A 103 0.79 -5.31 8.71
C PRO A 103 2.17 -4.68 8.69
N CYS A 104 3.19 -5.48 8.93
CA CYS A 104 4.57 -5.03 8.96
C CYS A 104 5.51 -6.17 8.55
N THR A 105 6.72 -5.81 8.16
CA THR A 105 7.84 -6.75 8.19
C THR A 105 8.62 -6.53 9.48
N ALA A 106 8.81 -7.60 10.24
CA ALA A 106 9.59 -7.59 11.47
C ALA A 106 10.88 -8.39 11.28
N TRP A 107 12.00 -7.85 11.78
CA TRP A 107 13.26 -8.57 11.85
C TRP A 107 13.34 -9.22 13.23
N ILE A 108 13.14 -10.54 13.23
CA ILE A 108 13.01 -11.34 14.44
C ILE A 108 14.36 -12.00 14.75
N GLY A 109 14.88 -11.72 15.93
CA GLY A 109 16.14 -12.22 16.45
C GLY A 109 15.99 -13.56 17.17
N GLY A 110 16.87 -13.79 18.14
CA GLY A 110 16.86 -14.99 18.98
C GLY A 110 15.70 -15.05 19.98
N LEU A 111 15.54 -16.20 20.62
CA LEU A 111 14.63 -16.37 21.75
C LEU A 111 15.06 -15.43 22.89
N LEU A 112 14.10 -14.81 23.57
CA LEU A 112 14.40 -13.93 24.70
C LEU A 112 14.88 -14.74 25.91
N ASP A 113 15.96 -14.25 26.52
CA ASP A 113 16.44 -14.76 27.80
C ASP A 113 15.46 -14.44 28.93
N ALA A 114 15.45 -15.29 29.95
CA ALA A 114 14.63 -15.10 31.14
C ALA A 114 14.99 -13.76 31.83
N GLY A 115 14.03 -12.83 31.89
CA GLY A 115 14.19 -11.53 32.52
C GLY A 115 14.53 -10.37 31.57
N ALA A 116 14.71 -10.63 30.28
CA ALA A 116 14.83 -9.58 29.27
C ALA A 116 13.57 -8.70 29.22
N ARG A 117 13.75 -7.40 28.97
CA ARG A 117 12.65 -6.41 28.88
C ARG A 117 12.80 -5.54 27.63
N PRO A 118 12.75 -6.14 26.42
CA PRO A 118 12.76 -5.36 25.18
C PRO A 118 11.48 -4.51 25.08
N GLU A 119 11.49 -3.47 24.25
CA GLU A 119 10.30 -2.65 24.04
C GLU A 119 9.21 -3.40 23.27
N PHE A 120 9.61 -4.21 22.29
CA PHE A 120 8.74 -5.05 21.48
C PHE A 120 9.19 -6.51 21.55
N VAL A 121 8.21 -7.42 21.48
CA VAL A 121 8.45 -8.85 21.39
C VAL A 121 7.68 -9.43 20.22
N ALA A 122 8.23 -10.49 19.63
CA ALA A 122 7.54 -11.27 18.61
C ALA A 122 7.26 -12.69 19.09
N TYR A 123 6.14 -13.25 18.68
CA TYR A 123 5.83 -14.67 18.86
C TYR A 123 4.98 -15.16 17.69
N GLU A 124 5.04 -16.47 17.43
CA GLU A 124 4.27 -17.11 16.40
C GLU A 124 3.00 -17.72 17.00
N GLN A 125 1.85 -17.43 16.39
CA GLN A 125 0.57 -18.03 16.76
C GLN A 125 -0.20 -18.37 15.48
N GLN A 126 -0.60 -19.64 15.33
CA GLN A 126 -1.33 -20.15 14.15
C GLN A 126 -0.60 -19.86 12.82
N GLY A 127 0.73 -19.99 12.79
CA GLY A 127 1.54 -19.76 11.59
C GLY A 127 1.70 -18.29 11.19
N ARG A 128 1.31 -17.35 12.06
CA ARG A 128 1.44 -15.91 11.83
C ARG A 128 2.28 -15.27 12.93
N TRP A 129 3.24 -14.46 12.53
CA TRP A 129 4.05 -13.68 13.46
C TRP A 129 3.28 -12.48 13.97
N ARG A 130 3.31 -12.29 15.29
CA ARG A 130 2.68 -11.19 15.99
C ARG A 130 3.75 -10.41 16.74
N VAL A 131 3.74 -9.10 16.57
CA VAL A 131 4.62 -8.17 17.28
C VAL A 131 3.77 -7.33 18.21
N LEU A 132 4.16 -7.24 19.48
CA LEU A 132 3.47 -6.42 20.47
C LEU A 132 4.47 -5.71 21.38
N ARG A 133 4.01 -4.62 21.99
CA ARG A 133 4.78 -3.92 23.02
C ARG A 133 4.86 -4.79 24.27
N HIS A 134 6.05 -4.96 24.84
CA HIS A 134 6.23 -5.72 26.07
C HIS A 134 5.58 -4.98 27.26
N THR A 135 4.55 -5.57 27.86
CA THR A 135 3.79 -4.99 28.99
C THR A 135 4.14 -5.61 30.35
N GLY A 136 5.22 -6.40 30.43
CA GLY A 136 5.70 -7.02 31.68
C GLY A 136 5.12 -8.39 32.00
N VAL A 137 4.28 -8.96 31.13
CA VAL A 137 3.80 -10.34 31.22
C VAL A 137 4.76 -11.26 30.47
N LEU A 138 5.17 -12.37 31.12
CA LEU A 138 6.05 -13.37 30.53
C LEU A 138 5.32 -14.11 29.40
N TYR A 139 5.66 -13.82 28.15
CA TYR A 139 5.22 -14.61 27.01
C TYR A 139 6.13 -15.84 26.88
N GLN A 140 5.55 -17.05 26.89
CA GLN A 140 6.30 -18.25 26.56
C GLN A 140 6.71 -18.20 25.08
N ASN A 141 7.97 -18.49 24.77
CA ASN A 141 8.53 -18.49 23.41
C ASN A 141 8.47 -17.14 22.68
N ALA A 142 8.75 -16.05 23.39
CA ALA A 142 8.93 -14.75 22.77
C ALA A 142 10.35 -14.56 22.22
N TYR A 143 10.44 -13.84 21.11
CA TYR A 143 11.65 -13.53 20.37
C TYR A 143 11.91 -12.03 20.38
N ASP A 144 13.19 -11.66 20.31
CA ASP A 144 13.60 -10.27 20.23
C ASP A 144 13.24 -9.66 18.87
N VAL A 145 12.91 -8.36 18.87
CA VAL A 145 12.52 -7.62 17.67
C VAL A 145 13.53 -6.52 17.42
N HIS A 146 14.35 -6.70 16.40
CA HIS A 146 15.46 -5.79 16.10
C HIS A 146 15.01 -4.59 15.26
N LYS A 147 14.00 -4.79 14.39
CA LYS A 147 13.43 -3.76 13.52
C LYS A 147 11.99 -4.09 13.19
N ILE A 148 11.16 -3.05 13.12
CA ILE A 148 9.80 -3.12 12.61
C ILE A 148 9.72 -2.12 11.45
N GLU A 149 9.44 -2.63 10.26
CA GLU A 149 9.12 -1.80 9.11
C GLU A 149 7.63 -1.89 8.87
N ILE A 150 6.94 -0.80 9.18
CA ILE A 150 5.54 -0.64 8.86
C ILE A 150 5.49 -0.13 7.44
N TYR A 151 4.80 -0.87 6.58
CA TYR A 151 4.33 -0.35 5.31
C TYR A 151 2.95 0.20 5.57
N PRO A 152 2.78 1.53 5.78
CA PRO A 152 1.46 2.08 5.86
C PRO A 152 0.82 1.76 4.52
N ARG A 153 -0.22 0.95 4.51
CA ARG A 153 -1.07 0.84 3.32
C ARG A 153 -1.68 2.23 3.14
N ARG A 154 -1.07 3.09 2.31
CA ARG A 154 -1.89 3.97 1.48
C ARG A 154 -2.68 3.00 0.66
N ALA A 155 -3.98 3.03 0.82
CA ALA A 155 -4.85 2.06 0.22
C ALA A 155 -4.77 2.16 -1.31
N GLU A 156 -3.81 1.45 -1.90
CA GLU A 156 -3.85 1.04 -3.30
C GLU A 156 -5.05 0.07 -3.55
N ASN A 157 -5.76 -0.29 -2.47
CA ASN A 157 -7.07 -0.95 -2.43
C ASN A 157 -8.28 -0.01 -2.11
N ASP A 158 -8.11 1.31 -1.90
CA ASP A 158 -9.24 2.26 -1.72
C ASP A 158 -9.73 2.75 -3.09
N LYS A 159 -10.05 1.83 -4.00
CA LYS A 159 -10.94 2.26 -5.06
C LYS A 159 -12.31 2.45 -4.43
N LEU A 160 -12.77 3.70 -4.38
CA LEU A 160 -14.05 4.07 -3.80
C LEU A 160 -15.16 3.25 -4.48
N LEU A 161 -15.90 2.50 -3.67
CA LEU A 161 -16.95 1.60 -4.10
C LEU A 161 -18.26 2.37 -4.27
N VAL A 162 -18.74 2.41 -5.50
CA VAL A 162 -19.97 3.10 -5.88
C VAL A 162 -21.06 2.07 -6.18
N ALA A 163 -22.17 2.12 -5.45
CA ALA A 163 -23.36 1.35 -5.80
C ALA A 163 -24.09 2.03 -6.97
N VAL A 164 -24.47 1.27 -7.99
CA VAL A 164 -25.30 1.72 -9.12
C VAL A 164 -26.59 0.93 -9.14
N ILE A 165 -27.71 1.60 -8.88
CA ILE A 165 -29.04 1.00 -8.73
C ILE A 165 -29.92 1.45 -9.89
N ASP A 166 -30.14 0.58 -10.87
CA ASP A 166 -30.99 0.87 -12.02
C ASP A 166 -31.51 -0.45 -12.61
N ALA A 167 -32.83 -0.52 -12.84
CA ALA A 167 -33.48 -1.70 -13.42
C ALA A 167 -33.10 -1.90 -14.90
N ASP A 168 -32.75 -0.80 -15.61
CA ASP A 168 -32.20 -0.88 -16.95
C ASP A 168 -30.73 -1.29 -16.92
N SER A 169 -30.49 -2.57 -17.19
CA SER A 169 -29.13 -3.14 -17.24
C SER A 169 -28.19 -2.46 -18.25
N VAL A 170 -28.72 -1.87 -19.33
CA VAL A 170 -27.91 -1.17 -20.34
C VAL A 170 -27.47 0.17 -19.77
N SER A 171 -28.41 0.98 -19.27
CA SER A 171 -28.10 2.27 -18.64
C SER A 171 -27.17 2.11 -17.44
N ALA A 172 -27.43 1.12 -16.58
CA ALA A 172 -26.58 0.78 -15.45
C ALA A 172 -25.15 0.42 -15.90
N GLY A 173 -25.03 -0.39 -16.95
CA GLY A 173 -23.74 -0.81 -17.50
C GLY A 173 -22.91 0.34 -18.05
N GLU A 174 -23.55 1.33 -18.67
CA GLU A 174 -22.88 2.54 -19.16
C GLU A 174 -22.33 3.40 -18.02
N VAL A 175 -23.11 3.59 -16.95
CA VAL A 175 -22.68 4.31 -15.74
C VAL A 175 -21.52 3.57 -15.08
N CYS A 176 -21.64 2.26 -14.87
CA CYS A 176 -20.58 1.44 -14.27
C CYS A 176 -19.28 1.54 -15.07
N ARG A 177 -19.35 1.30 -16.38
CA ARG A 177 -18.18 1.35 -17.27
C ARG A 177 -17.48 2.72 -17.20
N TYR A 178 -18.25 3.81 -17.23
CA TYR A 178 -17.67 5.14 -17.16
C TYR A 178 -16.97 5.40 -15.83
N LEU A 179 -17.60 5.04 -14.70
CA LEU A 179 -17.00 5.24 -13.37
C LEU A 179 -15.77 4.35 -13.15
N ASP A 180 -15.80 3.10 -13.62
CA ASP A 180 -14.64 2.20 -13.58
C ASP A 180 -13.45 2.77 -14.36
N GLU A 181 -13.71 3.37 -15.54
CA GLU A 181 -12.69 4.09 -16.34
C GLU A 181 -12.13 5.32 -15.61
N GLN A 182 -12.89 5.95 -14.71
CA GLN A 182 -12.42 7.05 -13.85
C GLN A 182 -11.72 6.57 -12.57
N GLY A 183 -11.59 5.25 -12.36
CA GLY A 183 -10.84 4.66 -11.26
C GLY A 183 -11.68 4.26 -10.04
N PHE A 184 -13.00 4.39 -10.09
CA PHE A 184 -13.91 3.85 -9.08
C PHE A 184 -14.02 2.32 -9.20
N VAL A 185 -14.58 1.67 -8.18
CA VAL A 185 -15.12 0.30 -8.31
C VAL A 185 -16.63 0.41 -8.25
N THR A 186 -17.33 -0.28 -9.15
CA THR A 186 -18.78 -0.24 -9.19
C THR A 186 -19.43 -1.57 -8.82
N ALA A 187 -20.52 -1.49 -8.06
CA ALA A 187 -21.39 -2.62 -7.76
C ALA A 187 -22.79 -2.32 -8.30
N ARG A 188 -23.30 -3.18 -9.18
CA ARG A 188 -24.59 -2.96 -9.85
C ARG A 188 -25.72 -3.72 -9.18
N PHE A 189 -26.86 -3.06 -9.01
CA PHE A 189 -28.09 -3.62 -8.46
C PHE A 189 -29.26 -3.33 -9.41
N GLY A 190 -30.06 -4.36 -9.70
CA GLY A 190 -31.25 -4.20 -10.55
C GLY A 190 -32.48 -3.68 -9.81
N GLY A 191 -32.41 -3.53 -8.49
CA GLY A 191 -33.53 -3.11 -7.66
C GLY A 191 -33.12 -2.88 -6.21
N VAL A 192 -34.04 -2.30 -5.44
CA VAL A 192 -33.81 -1.84 -4.05
C VAL A 192 -33.50 -2.99 -3.10
N ASP A 193 -34.22 -4.11 -3.18
CA ASP A 193 -34.11 -5.17 -2.18
C ASP A 193 -32.71 -5.80 -2.19
N ALA A 194 -32.17 -6.10 -3.38
CA ALA A 194 -30.81 -6.62 -3.53
C ALA A 194 -29.73 -5.63 -3.04
N PHE A 195 -29.98 -4.33 -3.18
CA PHE A 195 -29.10 -3.29 -2.67
C PHE A 195 -29.16 -3.19 -1.13
N VAL A 196 -30.36 -3.24 -0.55
CA VAL A 196 -30.57 -3.20 0.91
C VAL A 196 -29.94 -4.43 1.59
N ASP A 197 -30.04 -5.61 0.97
CA ASP A 197 -29.37 -6.81 1.46
C ASP A 197 -27.85 -6.65 1.45
N ALA A 198 -27.28 -6.04 0.39
CA ALA A 198 -25.85 -5.78 0.30
C ALA A 198 -25.37 -4.77 1.35
N LEU A 199 -26.18 -3.75 1.68
CA LEU A 199 -25.86 -2.76 2.72
C LEU A 199 -25.65 -3.37 4.12
N GLN A 200 -26.13 -4.60 4.38
CA GLN A 200 -25.93 -5.25 5.68
C GLN A 200 -24.49 -5.72 5.92
N GLY A 201 -23.69 -5.89 4.86
CA GLY A 201 -22.32 -6.42 4.95
C GLY A 201 -21.28 -5.60 4.18
N GLN A 202 -21.71 -4.56 3.47
CA GLN A 202 -20.86 -3.73 2.62
C GLN A 202 -21.23 -2.25 2.80
N ALA A 203 -20.25 -1.45 3.22
CA ALA A 203 -20.34 0.00 3.11
C ALA A 203 -20.02 0.43 1.68
N PHE A 204 -20.80 1.38 1.15
CA PHE A 204 -20.55 2.02 -0.13
C PHE A 204 -20.05 3.45 0.11
N ASP A 205 -19.08 3.88 -0.68
CA ASP A 205 -18.53 5.23 -0.60
C ASP A 205 -19.48 6.23 -1.27
N ALA A 206 -20.22 5.81 -2.29
CA ALA A 206 -21.25 6.61 -2.93
C ALA A 206 -22.36 5.74 -3.55
N VAL A 207 -23.48 6.36 -3.86
CA VAL A 207 -24.62 5.70 -4.52
C VAL A 207 -25.10 6.51 -5.71
N VAL A 208 -25.28 5.85 -6.84
CA VAL A 208 -25.98 6.37 -8.03
C VAL A 208 -27.23 5.52 -8.23
N THR A 209 -28.40 6.13 -8.27
CA THR A 209 -29.69 5.42 -8.33
C THR A 209 -30.59 6.06 -9.38
N GLU A 210 -31.31 5.25 -10.16
CA GLU A 210 -32.49 5.75 -10.89
C GLU A 210 -33.57 6.19 -9.88
N TRP A 211 -34.46 7.12 -10.24
CA TRP A 211 -35.57 7.51 -9.35
C TRP A 211 -36.65 6.44 -9.28
N MET A 212 -36.99 5.81 -10.41
CA MET A 212 -38.05 4.79 -10.52
C MET A 212 -37.50 3.41 -10.88
N PHE A 213 -37.85 2.40 -10.09
CA PHE A 213 -37.54 0.99 -10.38
C PHE A 213 -38.70 0.10 -9.95
N ASP A 214 -39.22 -0.71 -10.87
CA ASP A 214 -40.29 -1.68 -10.64
C ASP A 214 -41.49 -1.12 -9.85
N GLY A 215 -41.86 0.14 -10.12
CA GLY A 215 -42.99 0.83 -9.47
C GLY A 215 -42.70 1.37 -8.06
N ARG A 216 -41.48 1.25 -7.55
CA ARG A 216 -40.99 1.89 -6.32
C ARG A 216 -40.11 3.09 -6.65
N THR A 217 -39.97 3.98 -5.67
CA THR A 217 -39.10 5.15 -5.78
C THR A 217 -37.77 4.92 -5.07
N ALA A 218 -36.76 5.70 -5.44
CA ALA A 218 -35.46 5.68 -4.79
C ALA A 218 -35.46 6.13 -3.33
N ALA A 219 -36.56 6.69 -2.82
CA ALA A 219 -36.66 7.13 -1.43
C ALA A 219 -36.29 6.01 -0.45
N ASP A 220 -36.72 4.76 -0.71
CA ASP A 220 -36.41 3.61 0.14
C ASP A 220 -34.90 3.30 0.16
N ALA A 221 -34.26 3.31 -1.01
CA ALA A 221 -32.82 3.08 -1.13
C ALA A 221 -32.01 4.19 -0.42
N ILE A 222 -32.46 5.44 -0.55
CA ILE A 222 -31.84 6.61 0.06
C ILE A 222 -31.94 6.55 1.59
N GLN A 223 -33.12 6.20 2.10
CA GLN A 223 -33.34 5.98 3.52
C GLN A 223 -32.46 4.85 4.06
N ALA A 224 -32.33 3.75 3.32
CA ALA A 224 -31.47 2.64 3.69
C ALA A 224 -29.99 3.05 3.78
N VAL A 225 -29.49 3.85 2.83
CA VAL A 225 -28.11 4.39 2.89
C VAL A 225 -27.92 5.26 4.12
N ARG A 226 -28.88 6.14 4.43
CA ARG A 226 -28.82 7.05 5.58
C ARG A 226 -28.93 6.32 6.93
N ALA A 227 -29.37 5.06 6.93
CA ALA A 227 -29.38 4.18 8.09
C ALA A 227 -28.22 3.16 8.10
N SER A 228 -27.34 3.18 7.09
CA SER A 228 -26.22 2.24 6.95
C SER A 228 -24.96 2.68 7.71
N ASP A 229 -23.89 1.88 7.61
CA ASP A 229 -22.57 2.18 8.19
C ASP A 229 -21.91 3.46 7.61
N ASN A 230 -22.31 3.88 6.41
CA ASN A 230 -21.87 5.14 5.81
C ASN A 230 -23.07 6.06 5.51
N PRO A 231 -23.68 6.70 6.55
CA PRO A 231 -24.82 7.57 6.35
C PRO A 231 -24.45 8.86 5.61
N GLY A 232 -23.16 9.22 5.55
CA GLY A 232 -22.64 10.39 4.85
C GLY A 232 -22.37 10.19 3.36
N ALA A 233 -22.56 8.99 2.82
CA ALA A 233 -22.28 8.69 1.42
C ALA A 233 -23.04 9.66 0.49
N PRO A 234 -22.38 10.32 -0.48
CA PRO A 234 -23.07 11.13 -1.47
C PRO A 234 -23.98 10.26 -2.34
N ILE A 235 -25.19 10.77 -2.59
CA ILE A 235 -26.24 10.08 -3.34
C ILE A 235 -26.58 10.90 -4.58
N PHE A 236 -26.54 10.25 -5.73
CA PHE A 236 -26.89 10.81 -7.03
C PHE A 236 -28.14 10.09 -7.56
N VAL A 237 -29.21 10.84 -7.75
CA VAL A 237 -30.44 10.37 -8.38
C VAL A 237 -30.39 10.74 -9.87
N LEU A 238 -30.51 9.76 -10.74
CA LEU A 238 -30.72 9.95 -12.17
C LEU A 238 -32.20 9.74 -12.46
N THR A 239 -32.84 10.65 -13.20
CA THR A 239 -34.25 10.48 -13.56
C THR A 239 -34.52 10.92 -14.99
N GLY A 240 -35.19 10.07 -15.76
CA GLY A 240 -35.71 10.42 -17.10
C GLY A 240 -37.17 10.89 -17.09
N ASP A 241 -37.81 10.91 -15.92
CA ASP A 241 -39.27 10.92 -15.79
C ASP A 241 -39.86 12.20 -15.20
N LEU A 242 -39.03 13.22 -14.99
CA LEU A 242 -39.49 14.55 -14.61
C LEU A 242 -40.42 15.16 -15.67
N LEU A 243 -39.99 15.13 -16.94
CA LEU A 243 -40.80 15.66 -18.05
C LEU A 243 -42.02 14.80 -18.39
N THR A 244 -41.99 13.50 -18.06
CA THR A 244 -43.10 12.58 -18.32
C THR A 244 -44.16 12.62 -17.23
N GLY A 245 -43.88 13.29 -16.09
CA GLY A 245 -44.76 13.37 -14.93
C GLY A 245 -44.92 12.05 -14.17
N ARG A 246 -44.17 11.01 -14.55
CA ARG A 246 -44.12 9.73 -13.82
C ARG A 246 -43.32 9.84 -12.52
N ALA A 247 -42.39 10.79 -12.46
CA ALA A 247 -41.72 11.19 -11.24
C ALA A 247 -42.37 12.44 -10.64
N SER A 248 -42.69 12.41 -9.36
CA SER A 248 -43.20 13.58 -8.63
C SER A 248 -42.04 14.53 -8.30
N GLU A 249 -42.04 15.71 -8.91
CA GLU A 249 -41.05 16.77 -8.62
C GLU A 249 -41.05 17.16 -7.14
N ALA A 250 -42.23 17.15 -6.50
CA ALA A 250 -42.37 17.45 -5.08
C ALA A 250 -41.67 16.41 -4.19
N GLU A 251 -41.77 15.12 -4.54
CA GLU A 251 -41.11 14.04 -3.80
C GLU A 251 -39.59 14.07 -3.99
N ILE A 252 -39.12 14.31 -5.21
CA ILE A 252 -37.69 14.45 -5.51
C ILE A 252 -37.12 15.64 -4.74
N SER A 253 -37.82 16.78 -4.75
CA SER A 253 -37.42 17.99 -4.01
C SER A 253 -37.33 17.74 -2.50
N GLU A 254 -38.29 17.01 -1.93
CA GLU A 254 -38.25 16.61 -0.52
C GLU A 254 -37.02 15.74 -0.22
N VAL A 255 -36.74 14.75 -1.06
CA VAL A 255 -35.58 13.86 -0.90
C VAL A 255 -34.26 14.62 -0.99
N ILE A 256 -34.12 15.54 -1.95
CA ILE A 256 -32.94 16.42 -2.08
C ILE A 256 -32.73 17.20 -0.78
N ARG A 257 -33.81 17.80 -0.25
CA ARG A 257 -33.74 18.64 0.95
C ARG A 257 -33.44 17.85 2.22
N VAL A 258 -34.10 16.71 2.41
CA VAL A 258 -34.03 15.93 3.65
C VAL A 258 -32.78 15.07 3.71
N TYR A 259 -32.35 14.50 2.58
CA TYR A 259 -31.29 13.51 2.54
C TYR A 259 -30.01 14.00 1.85
N ASP A 260 -29.92 15.28 1.45
CA ASP A 260 -28.78 15.85 0.72
C ASP A 260 -28.41 15.02 -0.53
N ALA A 261 -29.43 14.60 -1.26
CA ALA A 261 -29.27 13.91 -2.54
C ALA A 261 -29.12 14.93 -3.68
N VAL A 262 -28.38 14.57 -4.73
CA VAL A 262 -28.26 15.37 -5.96
C VAL A 262 -29.05 14.72 -7.08
N CYS A 263 -29.92 15.46 -7.75
CA CYS A 263 -30.70 14.94 -8.86
C CYS A 263 -30.17 15.45 -10.21
N TYR A 264 -30.05 14.53 -11.18
CA TYR A 264 -29.72 14.82 -12.58
C TYR A 264 -30.78 14.24 -13.50
N GLU A 265 -31.18 15.03 -14.50
CA GLU A 265 -32.08 14.57 -15.55
C GLU A 265 -31.33 13.72 -16.59
N LYS A 266 -31.93 12.61 -17.03
CA LYS A 266 -31.42 11.77 -18.12
C LYS A 266 -31.73 12.42 -19.49
N PRO A 267 -30.81 12.43 -20.48
CA PRO A 267 -29.47 11.84 -20.42
C PRO A 267 -28.49 12.73 -19.64
N ALA A 268 -27.95 12.18 -18.55
CA ALA A 268 -27.07 12.92 -17.67
C ALA A 268 -25.66 13.05 -18.28
N ARG A 269 -25.02 14.21 -18.08
CA ARG A 269 -23.64 14.45 -18.53
C ARG A 269 -22.66 13.76 -17.58
N MET A 270 -22.23 12.55 -17.94
CA MET A 270 -21.37 11.69 -17.08
C MET A 270 -20.10 12.38 -16.55
N ALA A 271 -19.45 13.21 -17.36
CA ALA A 271 -18.27 13.96 -16.93
C ALA A 271 -18.57 14.94 -15.77
N ILE A 272 -19.77 15.55 -15.77
CA ILE A 272 -20.19 16.47 -14.70
C ILE A 272 -20.52 15.69 -13.43
N LEU A 273 -21.27 14.57 -13.57
CA LEU A 273 -21.60 13.70 -12.45
C LEU A 273 -20.33 13.16 -11.78
N SER A 274 -19.40 12.62 -12.56
CA SER A 274 -18.15 12.08 -12.04
C SER A 274 -17.28 13.14 -11.36
N ALA A 275 -17.25 14.37 -11.88
CA ALA A 275 -16.52 15.46 -11.25
C ALA A 275 -17.14 15.88 -9.90
N ASP A 276 -18.48 15.94 -9.81
CA ASP A 276 -19.15 16.24 -8.54
C ASP A 276 -18.99 15.11 -7.52
N LEU A 277 -19.09 13.85 -7.99
CA LEU A 277 -18.84 12.66 -7.18
C LEU A 277 -17.43 12.70 -6.56
N ALA A 278 -16.39 12.89 -7.37
CA ALA A 278 -15.01 12.98 -6.90
C ALA A 278 -14.80 14.16 -5.92
N LYS A 279 -15.46 15.29 -6.18
CA LYS A 279 -15.39 16.47 -5.29
C LYS A 279 -16.04 16.22 -3.93
N ARG A 280 -17.16 15.49 -3.89
CA ARG A 280 -17.86 15.17 -2.62
C ARG A 280 -17.05 14.15 -1.81
N LEU A 281 -16.50 13.14 -2.46
CA LEU A 281 -15.68 12.11 -1.82
C LEU A 281 -14.33 12.63 -1.31
N SER A 282 -13.75 13.65 -1.95
CA SER A 282 -12.50 14.28 -1.49
C SER A 282 -12.66 15.28 -0.34
N ARG A 283 -13.90 15.60 0.06
CA ARG A 283 -14.21 16.52 1.16
C ARG A 283 -14.67 15.81 2.44
N ALA A 284 -14.86 14.49 2.38
CA ALA A 284 -15.29 13.65 3.49
C ALA A 284 -14.12 13.23 4.39
#